data_AF-A0AAD3DZZ7-F1
#
_entry.id   AF-A0AAD3DZZ7-F1
#
_cell.length_a   1.000
_cell.length_b   1.000
_cell.length_c   1.000
_cell.angle_alpha   90.00
_cell.angle_beta   90.00
_cell.angle_gamma   90.00
#
_symmetry.space_group_name_H-M   'P 1'
#
loop_
_entity.id
_entity.type
_entity.pdbx_description
1 polymer ?
#
loop_
_entity_poly.entity_id
_entity_poly.type
_entity_poly.pdbx_seq_one_letter_code
_entity_poly.pdbx_strand_id
1 'polypeptide(L)'
;MAEVEVICPGFGRTGTLSLYTALNKLGYKTHHMIEVIDNPTQVAAWLKAARDRTAGRPIDWHSLLGSGGYNATVDWPSAAFFKELMVAYPRAKVLLAIRDFD
;
A
#
# COMPACT_ATOMS: atom_id res chain seq x y z
N MET A 1 -9.01 -11.68 9.30
CA MET A 1 -7.85 -11.49 8.41
C MET A 1 -8.25 -10.44 7.39
N ALA A 2 -7.63 -9.26 7.38
CA ALA A 2 -8.02 -8.17 6.48
C ALA A 2 -7.54 -8.47 5.04
N GLU A 3 -8.45 -8.46 4.08
CA GLU A 3 -8.18 -8.56 2.64
C GLU A 3 -8.05 -7.13 2.08
N VAL A 4 -7.10 -6.88 1.19
CA VAL A 4 -6.99 -5.55 0.55
C VAL A 4 -8.11 -5.39 -0.47
N GLU A 5 -8.88 -4.31 -0.34
CA GLU A 5 -10.06 -4.01 -1.15
C GLU A 5 -9.82 -2.85 -2.12
N VAL A 6 -8.86 -1.96 -1.80
CA VAL A 6 -8.51 -0.79 -2.61
C VAL A 6 -6.99 -0.66 -2.74
N ILE A 7 -6.49 -0.55 -3.97
CA ILE A 7 -5.08 -0.31 -4.29
C ILE A 7 -4.97 1.01 -5.04
N CYS A 8 -4.14 1.93 -4.52
CA CYS A 8 -3.79 3.15 -5.22
C CYS A 8 -2.28 3.17 -5.56
N PRO A 9 -1.92 3.04 -6.85
CA PRO A 9 -0.54 3.18 -7.31
C PRO A 9 -0.09 4.64 -7.52
N GLY A 10 -0.88 5.62 -7.05
CA GLY A 10 -0.54 7.04 -7.15
C GLY A 10 0.73 7.37 -6.36
N PHE A 11 1.65 8.09 -7.01
CA PHE A 11 2.89 8.51 -6.36
C PHE A 11 2.64 9.56 -5.27
N GLY A 12 3.57 9.68 -4.33
CA GLY A 12 3.57 10.80 -3.39
C GLY A 12 3.39 12.14 -4.12
N ARG A 13 2.65 13.05 -3.50
CA ARG A 13 2.30 14.39 -4.04
C ARG A 13 1.22 14.41 -5.12
N THR A 14 0.55 13.30 -5.40
CA THR A 14 -0.64 13.21 -6.29
C THR A 14 -1.98 13.30 -5.55
N GLY A 15 -2.01 13.86 -4.34
CA GLY A 15 -3.21 13.90 -3.49
C GLY A 15 -3.39 12.66 -2.58
N THR A 16 -2.32 11.88 -2.39
CA THR A 16 -2.33 10.64 -1.59
C THR A 16 -2.81 10.82 -0.15
N LEU A 17 -2.40 11.90 0.53
CA LEU A 17 -2.83 12.17 1.90
C LEU A 17 -4.34 12.45 1.99
N SER A 18 -4.88 13.24 1.06
CA SER A 18 -6.32 13.51 0.98
C SER A 18 -7.11 12.23 0.70
N LEU A 19 -6.61 11.38 -0.19
CA LEU A 19 -7.21 10.08 -0.48
C LEU A 19 -7.15 9.13 0.73
N TYR A 20 -6.01 9.05 1.41
CA TYR A 20 -5.86 8.32 2.68
C TYR A 20 -6.91 8.79 3.69
N THR A 21 -7.06 10.10 3.90
CA THR A 21 -8.07 10.64 4.81
C THR A 21 -9.49 10.27 4.37
N ALA A 22 -9.81 10.35 3.09
CA ALA A 22 -11.14 10.00 2.57
C ALA A 22 -11.47 8.51 2.76
N LEU A 23 -10.53 7.61 2.46
CA LEU A 23 -10.72 6.17 2.66
C LEU A 23 -10.88 5.81 4.13
N ASN A 24 -10.08 6.41 5.04
CA ASN A 24 -10.27 6.20 6.48
C ASN A 24 -11.64 6.71 6.97
N LYS A 25 -12.15 7.82 6.44
CA LYS A 25 -13.51 8.29 6.74
C LYS A 25 -14.61 7.34 6.24
N LEU A 26 -14.35 6.61 5.16
CA LEU A 26 -15.25 5.58 4.61
C LEU A 26 -15.17 4.24 5.35
N GLY A 27 -14.34 4.13 6.38
CA GLY A 27 -14.20 2.93 7.21
C GLY A 27 -13.09 1.97 6.79
N TYR A 28 -12.26 2.34 5.80
CA TYR A 28 -11.05 1.58 5.49
C TYR A 28 -9.95 1.85 6.51
N LYS A 29 -9.10 0.87 6.77
CA LYS A 29 -7.78 1.09 7.37
C LYS A 29 -6.75 1.16 6.25
N THR A 30 -6.29 2.37 5.96
CA THR A 30 -5.47 2.63 4.76
C THR A 30 -3.99 2.65 5.08
N HIS A 31 -3.18 1.91 4.34
CA HIS A 31 -1.73 2.01 4.39
C HIS A 31 -1.27 3.25 3.63
N HIS A 32 -0.35 4.03 4.22
CA HIS A 32 0.23 5.24 3.64
C HIS A 32 1.61 5.48 4.26
N MET A 33 2.46 6.30 3.64
CA MET A 33 3.82 6.57 4.15
C MET A 33 3.84 7.08 5.61
N ILE A 34 2.77 7.76 6.04
CA ILE A 34 2.60 8.23 7.42
C ILE A 34 2.54 7.08 8.44
N GLU A 35 2.05 5.91 8.03
CA GLU A 35 2.01 4.70 8.85
C GLU A 35 3.40 4.03 8.98
N VAL A 36 4.36 4.45 8.14
CA VAL A 36 5.69 3.84 8.03
C VAL A 36 6.76 4.70 8.71
N ILE A 37 6.70 6.03 8.58
CA ILE A 37 7.75 6.96 9.03
C ILE A 37 8.19 6.69 10.48
N ASP A 38 7.23 6.47 11.39
CA ASP A 38 7.49 6.26 12.82
C ASP A 38 7.30 4.81 13.26
N ASN A 39 7.25 3.86 12.31
CA ASN A 39 7.02 2.44 12.59
C ASN A 39 8.20 1.58 12.10
N PRO A 40 9.20 1.30 12.98
CA PRO A 40 10.38 0.51 12.62
C PRO A 40 10.04 -0.88 12.07
N THR A 41 8.95 -1.49 12.53
CA THR A 41 8.49 -2.80 12.05
C THR A 41 8.00 -2.72 10.60
N GLN A 42 7.25 -1.66 10.25
CA GLN A 42 6.87 -1.39 8.86
C GLN A 42 8.10 -1.14 7.98
N VAL A 43 9.03 -0.29 8.44
CA VAL A 43 10.28 -0.03 7.70
C VAL A 43 11.03 -1.32 7.39
N ALA A 44 11.24 -2.17 8.41
CA ALA A 44 11.91 -3.45 8.23
C ALA A 44 11.16 -4.39 7.27
N ALA A 45 9.82 -4.47 7.37
CA ALA A 45 9.00 -5.32 6.52
C ALA A 45 9.06 -4.91 5.04
N TRP A 46 8.98 -3.60 4.75
CA TRP A 46 9.05 -3.09 3.38
C TRP A 46 10.45 -3.19 2.78
N LEU A 47 11.51 -3.00 3.57
CA LEU A 47 12.88 -3.25 3.13
C LEU A 47 13.09 -4.74 2.80
N LYS A 48 12.53 -5.65 3.61
CA LYS A 48 12.55 -7.08 3.30
C LYS A 48 11.79 -7.38 2.00
N ALA A 49 10.59 -6.83 1.82
CA ALA A 49 9.81 -7.00 0.59
C ALA A 49 10.56 -6.52 -0.65
N ALA A 50 11.26 -5.39 -0.58
CA ALA A 50 12.10 -4.90 -1.66
C ALA A 50 13.27 -5.86 -1.97
N ARG A 51 13.96 -6.38 -0.95
CA ARG A 51 15.04 -7.36 -1.13
C ARG A 51 14.54 -8.67 -1.73
N ASP A 52 13.37 -9.13 -1.29
CA ASP A 52 12.76 -10.36 -1.79
C ASP A 52 12.33 -10.20 -3.25
N ARG A 53 11.73 -9.06 -3.63
CA ARG A 53 11.40 -8.73 -5.03
C ARG A 53 12.64 -8.80 -5.92
N THR A 54 13.73 -8.15 -5.53
CA THR A 54 14.99 -8.15 -6.30
C THR A 54 15.59 -9.54 -6.44
N ALA A 55 15.41 -10.40 -5.44
CA ALA A 55 15.91 -11.77 -5.46
C ALA A 55 14.94 -12.80 -6.05
N GLY A 56 13.78 -12.36 -6.58
CA GLY A 56 12.75 -13.26 -7.11
C GLY A 56 12.09 -14.15 -6.05
N ARG A 57 12.15 -13.77 -4.76
CA ARG A 57 11.51 -14.51 -3.66
C ARG A 57 10.06 -14.04 -3.46
N PRO A 58 9.16 -14.94 -3.03
CA PRO A 58 7.78 -14.56 -2.73
C PRO A 58 7.73 -13.56 -1.56
N ILE A 59 6.77 -12.65 -1.65
CA ILE A 59 6.50 -11.66 -0.59
C ILE A 59 5.20 -12.07 0.11
N ASP A 60 5.24 -12.18 1.43
CA ASP A 60 4.06 -12.45 2.24
C ASP A 60 3.26 -11.16 2.47
N TRP A 61 2.36 -10.84 1.53
CA TRP A 61 1.48 -9.69 1.61
C TRP A 61 0.52 -9.74 2.79
N HIS A 62 0.15 -10.95 3.22
CA HIS A 62 -0.79 -11.14 4.31
C HIS A 62 -0.14 -10.74 5.64
N SER A 63 1.10 -11.18 5.89
CA SER A 63 1.85 -10.73 7.06
C SER A 63 2.15 -9.23 7.00
N LEU A 64 2.55 -8.72 5.84
CA LEU A 64 2.99 -7.33 5.68
C LEU A 64 1.85 -6.31 5.86
N LEU A 65 0.69 -6.53 5.23
CA LEU A 65 -0.46 -5.62 5.28
C LEU A 65 -1.54 -6.08 6.27
N GLY A 66 -1.80 -7.39 6.31
CA GLY A 66 -2.86 -7.99 7.13
C GLY A 66 -2.59 -7.91 8.63
N SER A 67 -1.33 -8.02 9.08
CA SER A 67 -0.98 -7.86 10.51
C SER A 67 -1.26 -6.44 11.01
N GLY A 68 -1.11 -5.44 10.14
CA GLY A 68 -1.52 -4.06 10.41
C GLY A 68 -3.03 -3.84 10.26
N GLY A 69 -3.78 -4.82 9.76
CA GLY A 69 -5.20 -4.70 9.46
C GLY A 69 -5.52 -3.79 8.29
N TYR A 70 -4.55 -3.49 7.43
CA TYR A 70 -4.74 -2.59 6.29
C TYR A 70 -5.58 -3.28 5.21
N ASN A 71 -6.69 -2.65 4.82
CA ASN A 71 -7.56 -3.11 3.73
C ASN A 71 -7.62 -2.12 2.55
N ALA A 72 -6.85 -1.04 2.60
CA ALA A 72 -6.59 -0.16 1.47
C ALA A 72 -5.13 0.26 1.44
N THR A 73 -4.57 0.57 0.27
CA THR A 73 -3.18 1.02 0.13
C THR A 73 -3.10 2.27 -0.73
N VAL A 74 -2.35 3.28 -0.28
CA VAL A 74 -2.11 4.54 -0.98
C VAL A 74 -0.67 4.97 -0.71
N ASP A 75 -0.04 5.69 -1.65
CA ASP A 75 1.32 6.22 -1.49
C ASP A 75 2.40 5.14 -1.33
N TRP A 76 3.63 5.60 -1.11
CA TRP A 76 4.75 4.76 -0.76
C TRP A 76 4.57 4.08 0.60
N PRO A 77 5.23 2.93 0.79
CA PRO A 77 5.92 2.10 -0.21
C PRO A 77 4.99 1.22 -1.08
N SER A 78 3.72 1.05 -0.70
CA SER A 78 2.79 0.12 -1.35
C SER A 78 2.62 0.36 -2.86
N ALA A 79 2.62 1.63 -3.30
CA ALA A 79 2.51 2.01 -4.70
C ALA A 79 3.59 1.37 -5.61
N ALA A 80 4.78 1.09 -5.07
CA ALA A 80 5.86 0.44 -5.83
C ALA A 80 5.56 -1.03 -6.23
N PHE A 81 4.61 -1.67 -5.52
CA PHE A 81 4.30 -3.09 -5.60
C PHE A 81 2.87 -3.35 -6.12
N PHE A 82 2.24 -2.36 -6.75
CA PHE A 82 0.83 -2.45 -7.11
C PHE A 82 0.51 -3.66 -8.02
N LYS A 83 1.41 -4.06 -8.92
CA LYS A 83 1.22 -5.22 -9.79
C LYS A 83 1.17 -6.52 -8.99
N GLU A 84 2.11 -6.69 -8.06
CA GLU A 84 2.16 -7.83 -7.16
C GLU A 84 0.95 -7.85 -6.22
N LEU A 85 0.51 -6.68 -5.74
CA LEU A 85 -0.69 -6.54 -4.92
C LEU A 85 -1.97 -6.87 -5.72
N MET A 86 -2.07 -6.49 -6.99
CA MET A 86 -3.20 -6.87 -7.86
C MET A 86 -3.27 -8.38 -8.09
N VAL A 87 -2.13 -9.06 -8.20
CA VAL A 87 -2.08 -10.52 -8.29
C VAL A 87 -2.49 -11.16 -6.95
N ALA A 88 -2.01 -10.62 -5.82
CA ALA A 88 -2.32 -11.14 -4.49
C ALA A 88 -3.77 -10.90 -4.07
N TYR A 89 -4.37 -9.79 -4.50
CA TYR A 89 -5.72 -9.36 -4.14
C TYR A 89 -6.54 -9.07 -5.41
N PRO A 90 -6.94 -10.11 -6.17
CA PRO A 90 -7.57 -9.95 -7.48
C PRO A 90 -8.97 -9.29 -7.44
N ARG A 91 -9.59 -9.20 -6.26
CA ARG A 91 -10.87 -8.51 -6.04
C ARG A 91 -10.71 -7.04 -5.68
N ALA A 92 -9.49 -6.59 -5.38
CA ALA A 92 -9.22 -5.22 -5.01
C ALA A 92 -9.51 -4.29 -6.21
N LYS A 93 -10.19 -3.18 -5.96
CA LYS A 93 -10.36 -2.12 -6.95
C LYS A 93 -9.08 -1.29 -7.02
N VAL A 94 -8.73 -0.83 -8.23
CA VAL A 94 -7.57 0.03 -8.45
C VAL A 94 -8.05 1.46 -8.71
N LEU A 95 -7.52 2.41 -7.94
CA LEU A 95 -7.76 3.85 -8.10
C LEU A 95 -6.43 4.55 -8.37
N LEU A 96 -6.25 5.16 -9.53
CA LEU A 96 -5.04 5.94 -9.82
C LEU A 96 -5.32 7.43 -9.65
N ALA A 97 -4.73 8.03 -8.61
CA ALA A 97 -4.72 9.48 -8.46
C ALA A 97 -3.63 10.08 -9.35
N ILE A 98 -4.02 11.05 -10.19
CA ILE A 98 -3.12 11.78 -11.10
C ILE A 98 -3.26 13.28 -10.86
N ARG A 99 -2.25 14.01 -11.32
CA ARG A 99 -2.23 15.47 -11.46
C ARG A 99 -1.46 15.81 -12.72
N ASP A 100 -1.55 17.08 -13.14
CA ASP A 100 -0.62 17.60 -14.13
C ASP A 100 0.83 17.45 -13.63
N PHE A 101 1.72 17.14 -14.56
CA PHE A 101 3.14 16.94 -14.28
C PHE A 101 3.81 18.27 -13.86
N ASP A 102 3.27 19.38 -14.35
CA ASP A 102 3.76 20.74 -14.14
C ASP A 102 3.45 21.30 -12.72
#